data_AF-A0A925H853-F1
#
_entry.id   AF-A0A925H853-F1
#
_cell.length_a   1.000
_cell.length_b   1.000
_cell.length_c   1.000
_cell.angle_alpha   90.00
_cell.angle_beta   90.00
_cell.angle_gamma   90.00
#
_symmetry.space_group_name_H-M   'P 1'
#
loop_
_entity.id
_entity.type
_entity.pdbx_description
1 polymer ?
#
loop_
_entity_poly.entity_id
_entity_poly.type
_entity_poly.pdbx_seq_one_letter_code
_entity_poly.pdbx_strand_id
1 'polypeptide(L)'
;MPQIRTSRGSTKISLEGSSVYSEPSRNRSSKKKEAHEGDALAFNVVYFNETARAAMSGERPAKFPAGSIIVSEKLLKPDDAPPELLAVMVKRAAGFSPKAGDWEFLVVNGALTEVRERQKKGHCAECHASQRENDFVFPLAPSK
;
A
#
# COMPACT_ATOMS: atom_id res chain seq x y z
N MET A 1 -7.73 -16.66 5.57
CA MET A 1 -6.81 -15.56 5.16
C MET A 1 -7.45 -14.82 4.00
N PRO A 2 -7.59 -13.50 4.02
CA PRO A 2 -7.99 -12.75 2.83
C PRO A 2 -6.99 -13.04 1.69
N GLN A 3 -7.51 -13.32 0.49
CA GLN A 3 -6.73 -13.70 -0.70
C GLN A 3 -6.89 -12.62 -1.76
N ILE A 4 -5.77 -12.16 -2.35
CA ILE A 4 -5.83 -11.29 -3.53
C ILE A 4 -6.09 -12.19 -4.73
N ARG A 5 -7.28 -12.08 -5.35
CA ARG A 5 -7.76 -13.12 -6.28
C ARG A 5 -7.29 -12.94 -7.73
N THR A 6 -7.10 -11.70 -8.23
CA THR A 6 -6.65 -11.47 -9.62
C THR A 6 -6.02 -10.09 -9.83
N SER A 7 -4.91 -10.03 -10.57
CA SER A 7 -4.54 -8.90 -11.46
C SER A 7 -4.60 -9.46 -12.88
N ARG A 8 -5.74 -9.32 -13.55
CA ARG A 8 -5.77 -9.55 -15.00
C ARG A 8 -5.22 -8.28 -15.62
N GLY A 9 -4.30 -8.40 -16.58
CA GLY A 9 -3.47 -7.34 -17.20
C GLY A 9 -4.16 -6.11 -17.81
N SER A 10 -5.38 -5.77 -17.38
CA SER A 10 -6.05 -4.46 -17.42
C SER A 10 -6.21 -3.90 -15.99
N THR A 11 -5.19 -4.11 -15.16
CA THR A 11 -5.19 -4.29 -13.71
C THR A 11 -6.03 -3.29 -12.91
N LYS A 12 -7.16 -3.78 -12.42
CA LYS A 12 -7.76 -3.32 -11.17
C LYS A 12 -7.71 -4.50 -10.20
N ILE A 13 -7.00 -4.34 -9.08
CA ILE A 13 -6.98 -5.37 -8.04
C ILE A 13 -8.39 -5.49 -7.43
N SER A 14 -8.98 -6.68 -7.56
CA SER A 14 -10.22 -7.03 -6.86
C SER A 14 -9.86 -7.62 -5.50
N LEU A 15 -9.90 -6.79 -4.44
CA LEU A 15 -10.06 -7.30 -3.08
C LEU A 15 -11.57 -7.40 -2.80
N GLU A 16 -12.00 -8.40 -2.04
CA GLU A 16 -13.41 -8.51 -1.64
C GLU A 16 -13.83 -7.25 -0.87
N GLY A 17 -14.84 -6.53 -1.39
CA GLY A 17 -15.29 -5.25 -0.85
C GLY A 17 -14.29 -4.10 -1.02
N SER A 18 -13.40 -4.12 -2.03
CA SER A 18 -12.40 -3.06 -2.18
C SER A 18 -13.00 -1.68 -2.47
N SER A 19 -12.43 -0.67 -1.83
CA SER A 19 -12.57 0.73 -2.27
C SER A 19 -11.27 1.16 -2.95
N VAL A 20 -11.38 1.98 -4.00
CA VAL A 20 -10.25 2.46 -4.80
C VAL A 20 -10.02 3.93 -4.52
N TYR A 21 -8.78 4.30 -4.25
CA TYR A 21 -8.33 5.68 -4.15
C TYR A 21 -7.17 5.92 -5.11
N SER A 22 -7.26 6.96 -5.94
CA SER A 22 -6.21 7.32 -6.90
C SER A 22 -5.79 8.77 -6.70
N GLU A 23 -4.50 9.04 -6.47
CA GLU A 23 -3.98 10.41 -6.57
C GLU A 23 -3.49 10.67 -8.00
N PRO A 24 -3.93 11.76 -8.66
CA PRO A 24 -3.20 12.25 -9.83
C PRO A 24 -1.78 12.62 -9.40
N SER A 25 -0.78 12.27 -10.21
CA SER A 25 0.63 12.45 -9.88
C SER A 25 0.91 13.89 -9.46
N ARG A 26 1.25 14.08 -8.19
CA ARG A 26 1.86 15.33 -7.76
C ARG A 26 3.25 15.37 -8.38
N ASN A 27 3.51 16.41 -9.17
CA ASN A 27 4.87 16.79 -9.53
C ASN A 27 5.60 17.19 -8.24
N ARG A 28 6.07 16.20 -7.46
CA ARG A 28 6.89 16.45 -6.27
C ARG A 28 8.24 16.88 -6.80
N SER A 29 8.42 18.19 -6.92
CA SER A 29 9.72 18.83 -7.00
C SER A 29 10.60 18.31 -5.86
N SER A 30 11.42 17.32 -6.19
CA SER A 30 12.72 16.97 -5.63
C SER A 30 13.14 17.77 -4.38
N LYS A 31 12.71 17.30 -3.20
CA LYS A 31 13.59 17.30 -2.02
C LYS A 31 13.95 15.86 -1.72
N LYS A 32 15.15 15.50 -2.21
CA LYS A 32 15.88 14.24 -2.06
C LYS A 32 15.55 13.52 -0.74
N LYS A 33 14.63 12.58 -0.80
CA LYS A 33 14.53 11.44 0.11
C LYS A 33 14.42 10.23 -0.80
N GLU A 34 15.34 9.29 -0.60
CA GLU A 34 15.53 8.09 -1.41
C GLU A 34 14.18 7.40 -1.65
N ALA A 35 13.60 7.73 -2.80
CA ALA A 35 12.49 7.05 -3.39
C ALA A 35 13.03 5.73 -3.92
N HIS A 36 12.24 4.67 -3.80
CA HIS A 36 12.54 3.40 -4.46
C HIS A 36 12.90 3.66 -5.93
N GLU A 37 14.07 3.18 -6.33
CA GLU A 37 14.78 3.51 -7.57
C GLU A 37 13.86 3.59 -8.80
N GLY A 38 13.92 4.74 -9.51
CA GLY A 38 13.23 5.00 -10.77
C GLY A 38 12.23 6.17 -10.72
N ASP A 39 12.75 7.40 -10.75
CA ASP A 39 12.00 8.66 -10.92
C ASP A 39 11.40 8.80 -12.34
N ALA A 40 10.47 7.92 -12.70
CA ALA A 40 9.41 8.24 -13.64
C ALA A 40 8.20 8.72 -12.83
N LEU A 41 7.37 9.61 -13.39
CA LEU A 41 6.12 10.06 -12.77
C LEU A 41 5.25 8.83 -12.44
N ALA A 42 5.37 8.30 -11.22
CA ALA A 42 4.67 7.09 -10.82
C ALA A 42 3.28 7.47 -10.29
N PHE A 43 2.25 7.01 -10.99
CA PHE A 43 0.88 7.10 -10.49
C PHE A 43 0.69 6.02 -9.44
N ASN A 44 0.15 6.40 -8.29
CA ASN A 44 -0.12 5.48 -7.20
C ASN A 44 -1.63 5.35 -6.98
N VAL A 45 -2.14 4.15 -7.23
CA VAL A 45 -3.51 3.79 -6.89
C VAL A 45 -3.48 2.91 -5.64
N VAL A 46 -4.22 3.30 -4.62
CA VAL A 46 -4.30 2.60 -3.34
C VAL A 46 -5.65 1.90 -3.24
N TYR A 47 -5.58 0.60 -2.97
CA TYR A 47 -6.72 -0.27 -2.73
C TYR A 47 -6.67 -0.74 -1.28
N PHE A 48 -7.82 -0.94 -0.68
CA PHE A 48 -7.92 -1.54 0.64
C PHE A 48 -9.18 -2.39 0.75
N ASN A 49 -9.13 -3.44 1.56
CA ASN A 49 -10.28 -4.32 1.77
C ASN A 49 -11.32 -3.71 2.72
N GLU A 50 -12.50 -4.35 2.80
CA GLU A 50 -13.58 -3.97 3.72
C GLU A 50 -13.09 -3.78 5.16
N THR A 51 -12.25 -4.70 5.65
CA THR A 51 -11.69 -4.68 7.00
C THR A 51 -10.91 -3.40 7.32
N ALA A 52 -10.27 -2.80 6.32
CA ALA A 52 -9.51 -1.56 6.46
C ALA A 52 -10.34 -0.28 6.23
N ARG A 53 -11.58 -0.38 5.72
CA ARG A 53 -12.35 0.76 5.22
C ARG A 53 -12.54 1.85 6.26
N ALA A 54 -13.03 1.49 7.45
CA ALA A 54 -13.29 2.47 8.51
C ALA A 54 -12.01 3.22 8.94
N ALA A 55 -10.87 2.54 9.00
CA ALA A 55 -9.59 3.13 9.38
C ALA A 55 -8.98 3.99 8.26
N MET A 56 -9.23 3.65 6.99
CA MET A 56 -8.78 4.43 5.84
C MET A 56 -9.58 5.72 5.66
N SER A 57 -10.90 5.64 5.83
CA SER A 57 -11.84 6.75 5.57
C SER A 57 -12.23 7.56 6.81
N GLY A 58 -11.86 7.09 8.00
CA GLY A 58 -12.20 7.73 9.27
C GLY A 58 -11.22 8.84 9.68
N GLU A 59 -11.48 9.37 10.88
CA GLU A 59 -10.61 10.36 11.51
C GLU A 59 -9.25 9.76 11.92
N ARG A 60 -8.27 10.64 12.10
CA ARG A 60 -6.93 10.28 12.58
C ARG A 60 -6.81 10.61 14.08
N PRO A 61 -6.07 9.82 14.87
CA PRO A 61 -5.24 8.67 14.49
C PRO A 61 -6.05 7.42 14.13
N ALA A 62 -5.67 6.76 13.03
CA ALA A 62 -6.31 5.52 12.61
C ALA A 62 -5.71 4.30 13.33
N LYS A 63 -6.52 3.26 13.54
CA LYS A 63 -6.09 1.93 13.98
C LYS A 63 -6.66 0.86 13.07
N PHE A 64 -5.82 -0.03 12.57
CA PHE A 64 -6.23 -1.06 11.64
C PHE A 64 -6.43 -2.40 12.35
N PRO A 65 -7.60 -3.05 12.18
CA PRO A 65 -7.82 -4.39 12.72
C PRO A 65 -6.97 -5.43 11.95
N ALA A 66 -6.62 -6.52 12.64
CA ALA A 66 -5.95 -7.66 12.02
C ALA A 66 -6.78 -8.18 10.83
N GLY A 67 -6.11 -8.52 9.72
CA GLY A 67 -6.75 -8.85 8.45
C GLY A 67 -6.97 -7.67 7.51
N SER A 68 -6.67 -6.44 7.94
CA SER A 68 -6.59 -5.29 7.03
C SER A 68 -5.54 -5.52 5.95
N ILE A 69 -5.90 -5.23 4.70
CA ILE A 69 -4.99 -5.25 3.55
C ILE A 69 -5.04 -3.89 2.89
N ILE A 70 -3.86 -3.35 2.57
CA ILE A 70 -3.67 -2.17 1.74
C ILE A 70 -2.72 -2.56 0.60
N VAL A 71 -3.04 -2.17 -0.62
CA VAL A 71 -2.20 -2.39 -1.79
C VAL A 71 -2.00 -1.06 -2.52
N SER A 72 -0.75 -0.70 -2.79
CA SER A 72 -0.40 0.42 -3.66
C SER A 72 0.13 -0.12 -4.98
N GLU A 73 -0.49 0.28 -6.08
CA GLU A 73 -0.01 0.03 -7.45
C GLU A 73 0.96 1.13 -7.85
N LYS A 74 2.16 0.76 -8.28
CA LYS A 74 3.08 1.67 -8.96
C LYS A 74 2.84 1.54 -10.46
N LEU A 75 2.30 2.58 -11.08
CA LEU A 75 2.07 2.65 -12.54
C LEU A 75 3.08 3.59 -13.20
N LEU A 76 3.56 3.26 -14.39
CA LEU A 76 4.42 4.14 -15.18
C LEU A 76 3.62 5.30 -15.83
N LYS A 77 2.32 5.09 -16.09
CA LYS A 77 1.34 6.09 -16.58
C LYS A 77 -0.01 5.88 -15.88
N PRO A 78 -0.93 6.85 -15.86
CA PRO A 78 -2.15 6.76 -15.05
C PRO A 78 -3.06 5.59 -15.43
N ASP A 79 -3.07 5.23 -16.71
CA ASP A 79 -3.91 4.18 -17.27
C ASP A 79 -3.12 2.91 -17.61
N ASP A 80 -1.86 2.82 -17.20
CA ASP A 80 -1.03 1.66 -17.52
C ASP A 80 -1.54 0.41 -16.79
N ALA A 81 -1.62 -0.67 -17.55
CA ALA A 81 -1.85 -2.00 -17.04
C ALA A 81 -0.99 -3.00 -17.83
N PRO A 82 -0.27 -3.90 -17.14
CA PRO A 82 -0.21 -4.09 -15.69
C PRO A 82 0.65 -3.04 -14.95
N PRO A 83 0.49 -2.88 -13.62
CA PRO A 83 1.39 -2.08 -12.80
C PRO A 83 2.82 -2.60 -12.90
N GLU A 84 3.79 -1.71 -12.71
CA GLU A 84 5.20 -2.10 -12.62
C GLU A 84 5.44 -2.97 -11.38
N LEU A 85 4.85 -2.56 -10.26
CA LEU A 85 5.06 -3.14 -8.95
C LEU A 85 3.85 -2.94 -8.04
N LEU A 86 3.69 -3.84 -7.08
CA LEU A 86 2.70 -3.74 -6.01
C LEU A 86 3.39 -3.73 -4.67
N ALA A 87 3.14 -2.69 -3.88
CA ALA A 87 3.48 -2.66 -2.46
C ALA A 87 2.25 -3.08 -1.65
N VAL A 88 2.33 -4.18 -0.90
CA VAL A 88 1.21 -4.72 -0.12
C VAL A 88 1.54 -4.66 1.36
N MET A 89 0.61 -4.16 2.16
CA MET A 89 0.64 -4.19 3.61
C MET A 89 -0.47 -5.11 4.12
N VAL A 90 -0.12 -6.05 5.00
CA VAL A 90 -1.09 -6.94 5.66
C VAL A 90 -0.97 -6.81 7.17
N LYS A 91 -2.05 -6.40 7.84
CA LYS A 91 -2.11 -6.35 9.30
C LYS A 91 -2.25 -7.77 9.84
N ARG A 92 -1.22 -8.27 10.51
CA ARG A 92 -1.21 -9.62 11.11
C ARG A 92 -1.78 -9.58 12.52
N ALA A 93 -1.92 -10.77 13.11
CA ALA A 93 -2.32 -10.91 14.51
C ALA A 93 -1.29 -10.23 15.43
N ALA A 94 -1.75 -9.79 16.60
CA ALA A 94 -0.91 -9.14 17.60
C ALA A 94 0.33 -9.99 17.93
N GLY A 95 1.50 -9.36 17.97
CA GLY A 95 2.76 -10.04 18.27
C GLY A 95 3.57 -10.47 17.04
N PHE A 96 3.01 -10.41 15.84
CA PHE A 96 3.71 -10.81 14.61
C PHE A 96 4.91 -9.93 14.28
N SER A 97 4.76 -8.61 14.40
CA SER A 97 5.85 -7.63 14.25
C SER A 97 5.59 -6.40 15.11
N PRO A 98 5.76 -6.48 16.45
CA PRO A 98 5.35 -5.40 17.36
C PRO A 98 6.03 -4.06 17.06
N LYS A 99 7.29 -4.11 16.59
CA LYS A 99 8.07 -2.93 16.23
C LYS A 99 7.50 -2.18 15.02
N ALA A 100 6.77 -2.88 14.15
CA ALA A 100 6.12 -2.37 12.96
C ALA A 100 4.58 -2.37 13.08
N GLY A 101 4.05 -2.40 14.31
CA GLY A 101 2.61 -2.42 14.54
C GLY A 101 1.93 -3.66 13.96
N ASP A 102 2.61 -4.81 13.96
CA ASP A 102 2.12 -6.08 13.41
C ASP A 102 1.80 -6.06 11.92
N TRP A 103 2.33 -5.09 11.17
CA TRP A 103 2.29 -5.09 9.71
C TRP A 103 3.34 -6.02 9.11
N GLU A 104 2.93 -6.73 8.06
CA GLU A 104 3.82 -7.39 7.11
C GLU A 104 3.80 -6.60 5.79
N PHE A 105 4.99 -6.34 5.25
CA PHE A 105 5.18 -5.61 4.00
C PHE A 105 5.62 -6.59 2.91
N LEU A 106 5.03 -6.50 1.74
CA LEU A 106 5.37 -7.33 0.59
C LEU A 106 5.59 -6.43 -0.62
N VAL A 107 6.56 -6.81 -1.43
CA VAL A 107 6.72 -6.29 -2.79
C VAL A 107 6.40 -7.42 -3.74
N VAL A 108 5.40 -7.22 -4.59
CA VAL A 108 4.89 -8.23 -5.52
C VAL A 108 4.98 -7.67 -6.94
N ASN A 109 5.25 -8.53 -7.92
CA ASN A 109 5.18 -8.11 -9.31
C ASN A 109 3.75 -7.68 -9.69
N GLY A 110 3.60 -6.89 -10.76
CA GLY A 110 2.28 -6.38 -11.17
C GLY A 110 1.24 -7.44 -11.56
N ALA A 111 1.69 -8.67 -11.82
CA ALA A 111 0.83 -9.82 -12.13
C ALA A 111 0.32 -10.56 -10.88
N LEU A 112 0.80 -10.22 -9.67
CA LEU A 112 0.56 -10.96 -8.42
C LEU A 112 0.98 -12.44 -8.46
N THR A 113 1.92 -12.80 -9.31
CA THR A 113 2.41 -14.18 -9.44
C THR A 113 3.69 -14.43 -8.66
N GLU A 114 4.40 -13.37 -8.28
CA GLU A 114 5.72 -13.47 -7.66
C GLU A 114 5.88 -12.44 -6.53
N VAL A 115 6.27 -12.91 -5.35
CA VAL A 115 6.68 -12.06 -4.23
C VAL A 115 8.18 -11.81 -4.36
N ARG A 116 8.57 -10.57 -4.65
CA ARG A 116 9.97 -10.14 -4.75
C ARG A 116 10.58 -9.90 -3.38
N GLU A 117 9.80 -9.31 -2.48
CA GLU A 117 10.23 -9.06 -1.10
C GLU A 117 9.11 -9.35 -0.11
N ARG A 118 9.49 -9.83 1.08
CA ARG A 118 8.60 -10.04 2.22
C ARG A 118 9.32 -9.66 3.50
N GLN A 119 8.83 -8.61 4.15
CA GLN A 119 9.51 -7.98 5.26
C GLN A 119 8.58 -7.85 6.47
N LYS A 120 9.06 -8.32 7.62
CA LYS A 120 8.49 -7.98 8.94
C LYS A 120 9.21 -6.78 9.57
N LYS A 121 10.45 -6.55 9.16
CA LYS A 121 11.39 -5.51 9.57
C LYS A 121 12.25 -5.17 8.33
N GLY A 122 12.76 -3.95 8.24
CA GLY A 122 13.53 -3.47 7.10
C GLY A 122 13.05 -2.09 6.64
N HIS A 123 13.50 -1.68 5.46
CA HIS A 123 13.29 -0.32 4.96
C HIS A 123 11.81 0.08 4.90
N CYS A 124 10.89 -0.84 4.56
CA CYS A 124 9.45 -0.57 4.54
C CYS A 124 8.95 -0.21 5.94
N ALA A 125 9.26 -1.05 6.93
CA ALA A 125 8.85 -0.83 8.31
C ALA A 125 9.50 0.43 8.93
N GLU A 126 10.74 0.74 8.54
CA GLU A 126 11.46 1.92 9.00
C GLU A 126 10.88 3.21 8.44
N CYS A 127 10.58 3.26 7.14
CA CYS A 127 9.93 4.42 6.52
C CYS A 127 8.53 4.66 7.13
N HIS A 128 7.76 3.59 7.29
CA HIS A 128 6.42 3.64 7.89
C HIS A 128 6.42 3.88 9.40
N ALA A 129 7.56 3.73 10.09
CA ALA A 129 7.68 4.03 11.51
C ALA A 129 7.42 5.52 11.82
N SER A 130 7.57 6.41 10.84
CA SER A 130 7.18 7.83 10.98
C SER A 130 5.67 8.02 11.16
N GLN A 131 4.86 7.02 10.81
CA GLN A 131 3.40 7.03 10.92
C GLN A 131 2.90 6.18 12.10
N ARG A 132 3.72 5.92 13.12
CA ARG A 132 3.35 5.12 14.31
C ARG A 132 2.01 5.55 14.93
N GLU A 133 1.76 6.85 15.00
CA GLU A 133 0.51 7.40 15.55
C GLU A 133 -0.71 7.05 14.69
N ASN A 134 -0.53 6.88 13.37
CA ASN A 134 -1.56 6.47 12.41
C ASN A 134 -1.46 4.97 12.08
N ASP A 135 -0.96 4.19 13.03
CA ASP A 135 -0.78 2.75 12.91
C ASP A 135 0.02 2.37 11.64
N PHE A 136 1.11 3.08 11.41
CA PHE A 136 2.07 2.87 10.32
C PHE A 136 1.51 3.09 8.91
N VAL A 137 0.33 3.68 8.76
CA VAL A 137 -0.29 3.94 7.45
C VAL A 137 -0.34 5.44 7.16
N PHE A 138 0.18 5.85 6.02
CA PHE A 138 0.08 7.24 5.57
C PHE A 138 -1.39 7.60 5.27
N PRO A 139 -1.86 8.79 5.68
CA PRO A 139 -3.16 9.28 5.24
C PRO A 139 -3.23 9.39 3.72
N LEU A 140 -4.40 9.06 3.16
CA LEU A 140 -4.73 9.48 1.80
C LEU A 140 -4.70 11.00 1.81
N ALA A 141 -3.94 11.64 0.92
CA ALA A 141 -3.90 13.09 0.97
C ALA A 141 -5.30 13.63 0.61
N PRO A 142 -5.76 14.72 1.21
CA PRO A 142 -7.00 15.31 0.74
C PRO A 142 -6.82 15.69 -0.74
N SER A 143 -7.78 15.28 -1.57
CA SER A 143 -8.08 15.97 -2.82
C SER A 143 -8.32 17.43 -2.45
N LYS A 144 -7.39 18.32 -2.83
CA LYS A 144 -7.62 19.76 -2.75
C LYS A 144 -8.69 20.17 -3.75
#